data_AF-A0A7X7HDY9-F1
#
_entry.id   AF-A0A7X7HDY9-F1
#
_cell.length_a   1.000
_cell.length_b   1.000
_cell.length_c   1.000
_cell.angle_alpha   90.00
_cell.angle_beta   90.00
_cell.angle_gamma   90.00
#
_symmetry.space_group_name_H-M   'P 1'
#
loop_
_entity.id
_entity.type
_entity.pdbx_description
1 polymer ?
#
loop_
_entity_poly.entity_id
_entity_poly.type
_entity_poly.pdbx_seq_one_letter_code
_entity_poly.pdbx_strand_id
1 'polypeptide(L)'
;MTHQASPDRYESMRYNRTGRSGLHLPAISLGLWQNFGEETSLHTQRDIVRRAFDLGITHFDLANNYGPPPGSAEVNFGRILKE
;
A
#
# COMPACT_ATOMS: atom_id res chain seq x y z
N MET A 1 2.34 18.02 7.33
CA MET A 1 3.59 18.11 6.52
C MET A 1 3.42 17.23 5.30
N THR A 2 3.84 17.71 4.13
CA THR A 2 3.83 16.93 2.88
C THR A 2 4.74 15.72 3.03
N HIS A 3 4.27 14.52 2.66
CA HIS A 3 5.12 13.34 2.68
C HIS A 3 6.06 13.34 1.48
N GLN A 4 7.35 13.15 1.75
CA GLN A 4 8.36 12.90 0.73
C GLN A 4 8.82 11.45 0.89
N ALA A 5 8.63 10.65 -0.16
CA ALA A 5 9.04 9.26 -0.15
C ALA A 5 10.57 9.13 -0.05
N SER A 6 11.04 8.08 0.62
CA SER A 6 12.47 7.81 0.82
C SER A 6 13.20 7.76 -0.53
N PRO A 7 14.30 8.53 -0.72
CA PRO A 7 14.99 8.61 -2.01
C PRO A 7 15.66 7.28 -2.40
N ASP A 8 15.99 6.44 -1.42
CA ASP A 8 16.68 5.16 -1.51
C ASP A 8 15.71 3.94 -1.54
N ARG A 9 14.39 4.17 -1.62
CA ARG A 9 13.37 3.11 -1.55
C ARG A 9 13.53 1.97 -2.57
N TYR A 10 14.27 2.19 -3.66
CA TYR A 10 14.51 1.20 -4.70
C TYR A 10 15.83 0.45 -4.56
N GLU A 11 16.68 0.81 -3.60
CA GLU A 11 18.04 0.25 -3.47
C GLU A 11 18.02 -1.18 -2.88
N SER A 12 17.06 -1.49 -2.00
CA SER A 12 17.01 -2.75 -1.26
C SER A 12 15.89 -3.70 -1.70
N MET A 13 14.77 -3.18 -2.21
CA MET A 13 13.64 -4.01 -2.63
C MET A 13 14.00 -4.82 -3.89
N ARG A 14 13.83 -6.15 -3.81
CA ARG A 14 13.93 -7.02 -4.99
C ARG A 14 12.63 -6.98 -5.78
N TYR A 15 12.72 -6.72 -7.09
CA TYR A 15 11.57 -6.78 -8.01
C TYR A 15 11.65 -8.03 -8.89
N ASN A 16 10.59 -8.83 -8.87
CA ASN A 16 10.50 -10.08 -9.62
C ASN A 16 9.57 -9.90 -10.82
N ARG A 17 9.99 -10.40 -12.00
CA ARG A 17 9.14 -10.40 -13.20
C ARG A 17 7.92 -11.30 -12.99
N THR A 18 6.73 -10.80 -13.33
CA THR A 18 5.47 -11.54 -13.22
C THR A 18 5.26 -12.40 -14.46
N GLY A 19 5.71 -13.67 -14.40
CA GLY A 19 5.60 -14.61 -15.52
C GLY A 19 6.34 -14.13 -16.77
N ARG A 20 5.68 -14.20 -17.93
CA ARG A 20 6.22 -13.72 -19.23
C ARG A 20 5.75 -12.29 -19.58
N SER A 21 5.44 -11.47 -18.58
CA SER A 21 5.06 -10.06 -18.78
C SER A 21 6.24 -9.11 -18.61
N GLY A 22 6.04 -7.83 -18.94
CA GLY A 22 6.97 -6.75 -18.59
C GLY A 22 6.80 -6.21 -17.16
N LEU A 23 5.75 -6.64 -16.46
CA LEU A 23 5.46 -6.19 -15.10
C LEU A 23 6.42 -6.85 -14.11
N HIS A 24 6.97 -6.05 -13.20
CA HIS A 24 7.76 -6.52 -12.08
C HIS A 24 7.05 -6.13 -10.78
N LEU A 25 6.82 -7.11 -9.92
CA LEU A 25 6.24 -6.90 -8.59
C LEU A 25 7.34 -6.94 -7.52
N PRO A 26 7.20 -6.17 -6.44
CA PRO A 26 8.14 -6.26 -5.32
C PRO A 26 8.05 -7.66 -4.70
N ALA A 27 9.17 -8.18 -4.19
CA ALA A 27 9.24 -9.49 -3.54
C ALA A 27 8.30 -9.58 -2.32
N ILE A 28 7.95 -8.43 -1.73
CA ILE A 28 6.95 -8.28 -0.69
C ILE A 28 5.92 -7.25 -1.18
N SER A 29 4.63 -7.60 -1.12
CA SER A 29 3.50 -6.71 -1.45
C SER A 29 2.64 -6.46 -0.20
N LEU A 30 1.90 -5.35 -0.14
CA LEU A 30 1.03 -5.02 0.99
C LEU A 30 -0.44 -5.26 0.63
N GLY A 31 -1.09 -6.21 1.30
CA GLY A 31 -2.54 -6.42 1.21
C GLY A 31 -3.31 -5.62 2.25
N LEU A 32 -4.47 -5.08 1.87
CA LEU A 32 -5.29 -4.18 2.70
C LEU A 32 -6.54 -4.88 3.29
N TRP A 33 -6.52 -6.21 3.39
CA TRP A 33 -7.68 -6.98 3.89
C TRP A 33 -8.10 -6.58 5.31
N GLN A 34 -7.12 -6.45 6.21
CA GLN A 34 -7.33 -6.06 7.61
C GLN A 34 -6.60 -4.75 7.91
N ASN A 35 -7.04 -4.03 8.94
CA ASN A 35 -6.46 -2.77 9.44
C ASN A 35 -6.69 -1.53 8.56
N PHE A 36 -7.39 -1.66 7.43
CA PHE A 36 -7.72 -0.53 6.55
C PHE A 36 -9.21 -0.15 6.58
N GLY A 37 -9.98 -0.76 7.47
CA GLY A 37 -11.38 -0.42 7.73
C GLY A 37 -11.56 0.75 8.71
N GLU A 38 -12.78 0.99 9.17
CA GLU A 38 -13.13 2.09 10.08
C GLU A 38 -12.62 1.90 11.52
N GLU A 39 -12.32 0.65 11.91
CA GLU A 39 -11.82 0.32 13.25
C GLU A 39 -10.38 0.79 13.49
N THR A 40 -9.61 1.03 12.42
CA THR A 40 -8.22 1.52 12.51
C THR A 40 -8.15 2.98 12.09
N SER A 41 -7.45 3.81 12.86
CA SER A 41 -7.34 5.23 12.54
C SER A 41 -6.71 5.47 11.16
N LEU A 42 -7.21 6.46 10.41
CA LEU A 42 -6.66 6.83 9.11
C LEU A 42 -5.18 7.24 9.21
N HIS A 43 -4.76 7.80 10.34
CA HIS A 43 -3.35 8.11 10.59
C HIS A 43 -2.47 6.86 10.58
N THR A 44 -2.87 5.82 11.30
CA THR A 44 -2.14 4.54 11.33
C THR A 44 -2.11 3.90 9.94
N GLN A 45 -3.24 3.89 9.23
CA GLN A 45 -3.32 3.37 7.86
C GLN A 45 -2.34 4.11 6.93
N ARG A 46 -2.31 5.44 7.02
CA ARG A 46 -1.41 6.30 6.24
C ARG A 46 0.05 6.00 6.53
N ASP A 47 0.41 5.81 7.80
CA ASP A 47 1.79 5.52 8.20
C ASP A 47 2.24 4.15 7.68
N ILE A 48 1.36 3.14 7.70
CA ILE A 48 1.64 1.82 7.14
C ILE A 48 1.89 1.92 5.62
N VAL A 49 1.01 2.61 4.88
CA VAL A 49 1.15 2.77 3.42
C VAL A 49 2.44 3.51 3.06
N ARG A 50 2.73 4.61 3.75
CA ARG A 50 3.96 5.40 3.52
C ARG A 50 5.20 4.57 3.84
N ARG A 51 5.21 3.87 4.97
CA ARG A 51 6.35 3.01 5.33
C ARG A 51 6.58 1.90 4.32
N ALA A 52 5.51 1.27 3.83
CA ALA A 52 5.61 0.26 2.78
C ALA A 52 6.25 0.83 1.51
N PHE A 53 5.81 2.02 1.07
CA PHE A 53 6.38 2.66 -0.11
C PHE A 53 7.84 3.11 0.09
N ASP A 54 8.18 3.63 1.27
CA ASP A 54 9.56 3.98 1.64
C ASP A 54 10.50 2.76 1.66
N LEU A 55 9.95 1.56 1.86
CA LEU A 55 10.66 0.27 1.76
C LEU A 55 10.67 -0.30 0.33
N GLY A 56 10.14 0.41 -0.65
CA GLY A 56 10.09 -0.03 -2.05
C GLY A 56 8.93 -0.96 -2.38
N ILE A 57 7.97 -1.18 -1.48
CA ILE A 57 6.75 -1.91 -1.83
C ILE A 57 5.93 -1.02 -2.78
N THR A 58 5.82 -1.45 -4.04
CA THR A 58 5.10 -0.74 -5.11
C THR A 58 3.75 -1.37 -5.46
N HIS A 59 3.35 -2.45 -4.78
CA HIS A 59 2.08 -3.12 -4.99
C HIS A 59 1.26 -3.14 -3.70
N PHE A 60 0.08 -2.51 -3.81
CA PHE A 60 -0.98 -2.52 -2.81
C PHE A 60 -2.15 -3.34 -3.35
N ASP A 61 -2.58 -4.34 -2.60
CA ASP A 61 -3.65 -5.27 -2.96
C ASP A 61 -4.94 -4.97 -2.18
N LEU A 62 -6.06 -4.88 -2.91
CA LEU A 62 -7.37 -4.53 -2.39
C LEU A 62 -8.45 -5.46 -2.96
N ALA A 63 -9.60 -5.50 -2.29
CA ALA A 63 -10.83 -6.06 -2.83
C ALA A 63 -12.04 -5.24 -2.36
N ASN A 64 -13.13 -5.32 -3.12
CA ASN A 64 -14.37 -4.57 -2.92
C ASN A 64 -15.01 -4.73 -1.53
N ASN A 65 -14.74 -5.83 -0.83
CA ASN A 65 -15.30 -6.11 0.50
C ASN A 65 -14.29 -5.94 1.65
N TYR A 66 -13.06 -5.49 1.37
CA TYR A 66 -12.08 -5.22 2.41
C TYR A 66 -12.55 -4.06 3.31
N GLY A 67 -12.26 -4.17 4.60
CA GLY A 67 -12.87 -3.38 5.67
C GLY A 67 -12.64 -4.04 7.04
N PRO A 68 -13.58 -3.98 8.01
CA PRO A 68 -14.98 -3.55 7.91
C PRO A 68 -15.22 -2.02 8.06
N PRO A 69 -16.36 -1.48 7.57
CA PRO A 69 -17.37 -2.16 6.73
C PRO A 69 -16.86 -2.43 5.30
N PRO A 70 -17.49 -3.33 4.52
CA PRO A 70 -17.10 -3.61 3.14
C PRO A 70 -16.91 -2.33 2.31
N GLY A 71 -15.78 -2.22 1.61
CA GLY A 71 -15.42 -1.09 0.76
C GLY A 71 -14.71 0.06 1.49
N SER A 72 -14.70 0.07 2.83
CA SER A 72 -14.01 1.11 3.60
C SER A 72 -12.50 1.12 3.36
N ALA A 73 -11.88 -0.04 3.11
CA ALA A 73 -10.45 -0.11 2.77
C ALA A 73 -10.14 0.63 1.47
N GLU A 74 -10.96 0.47 0.42
CA GLU A 74 -10.79 1.18 -0.86
C GLU A 74 -10.98 2.70 -0.68
N VAL A 75 -12.00 3.10 0.10
CA VAL A 75 -12.27 4.51 0.40
C VAL A 75 -11.10 5.15 1.16
N ASN A 76 -10.61 4.48 2.21
CA ASN A 76 -9.51 5.01 3.02
C ASN A 76 -8.20 5.05 2.24
N PHE A 77 -7.88 4.01 1.47
CA PHE A 77 -6.71 4.01 0.59
C PHE A 77 -6.81 5.13 -0.46
N GLY A 78 -8.00 5.35 -1.04
CA GLY A 78 -8.23 6.46 -1.97
C GLY A 78 -8.03 7.84 -1.33
N ARG A 79 -8.39 8.02 -0.05
CA ARG A 79 -8.09 9.24 0.71
C ARG A 79 -6.58 9.42 0.89
N ILE A 80 -5.88 8.36 1.30
CA ILE A 80 -4.41 8.38 1.47
C ILE A 80 -3.69 8.69 0.16
N LEU A 81 -4.15 8.17 -0.98
CA LEU A 81 -3.55 8.41 -2.29
C LEU A 81 -3.72 9.87 -2.76
N LYS A 82 -4.79 10.54 -2.34
CA LYS A 82 -5.11 11.92 -2.73
C LYS A 82 -4.34 12.97 -1.91
N GLU A 83 -3.93 12.63 -0.69
CA GLU A 83 -3.28 13.52 0.30
C GLU A 83 -1.76 13.60 0.16
#